data_AF-A0A349X6H9-F1
#
_entry.id   AF-A0A349X6H9-F1
#
_cell.length_a   1.000
_cell.length_b   1.000
_cell.length_c   1.000
_cell.angle_alpha   90.00
_cell.angle_beta   90.00
_cell.angle_gamma   90.00
#
_symmetry.space_group_name_H-M   'P 1'
#
loop_
_entity.id
_entity.type
_entity.pdbx_description
1 polymer ?
#
loop_
_entity_poly.entity_id
_entity_poly.type
_entity_poly.pdbx_seq_one_letter_code
_entity_poly.pdbx_strand_id
1 'polypeptide(L)'
;MTFAIKLLCLTVLLSLCGVSVAQEGELYTPGHGALQVFDEQGWQATPQWVQVWIGIMAMSFLAGILFLKNHIPARWLIGGFVAGILFSKIAFSVFDLLPLSGLVALVHIVFWSPGLYKLVKEHAFLGPLSAYSVWAGWITFVVLFSFFFDMRDAAIYLNHMLLS
;
A
#
# COMPACT_ATOMS: atom_id res chain seq x y z
N MET A 1 -19.29 -20.98 -19.00
CA MET A 1 -18.14 -20.03 -18.92
C MET A 1 -17.98 -19.39 -17.54
N THR A 2 -19.06 -19.10 -16.82
CA THR A 2 -19.05 -18.40 -15.50
C THR A 2 -18.50 -19.24 -14.33
N PHE A 3 -18.60 -20.57 -14.42
CA PHE A 3 -18.11 -21.48 -13.36
C PHE A 3 -16.59 -21.65 -13.40
N ALA A 4 -16.01 -21.71 -14.59
CA ALA A 4 -14.56 -21.81 -14.80
C ALA A 4 -13.80 -20.58 -14.30
N ILE A 5 -14.39 -19.38 -14.46
CA ILE A 5 -13.80 -18.12 -13.97
C ILE A 5 -13.83 -18.05 -12.43
N LYS A 6 -14.92 -18.50 -11.79
CA LYS A 6 -15.02 -18.55 -10.32
C LYS A 6 -14.06 -19.58 -9.71
N LEU A 7 -13.91 -20.74 -10.36
CA LEU A 7 -12.97 -21.77 -9.94
C LEU A 7 -11.52 -21.31 -10.11
N LEU A 8 -11.20 -20.61 -11.21
CA LEU A 8 -9.88 -20.02 -11.46
C LEU A 8 -9.51 -18.97 -10.41
N CYS A 9 -10.43 -18.05 -10.07
CA CYS A 9 -10.22 -17.08 -8.99
C CYS A 9 -10.02 -17.75 -7.63
N LEU A 10 -10.75 -18.82 -7.34
CA LEU A 10 -10.62 -19.58 -6.10
C LEU A 10 -9.28 -20.33 -6.02
N THR A 11 -8.80 -20.92 -7.12
CA THR A 11 -7.47 -21.55 -7.18
C THR A 11 -6.32 -20.55 -7.10
N VAL A 12 -6.47 -19.34 -7.65
CA VAL A 12 -5.48 -18.27 -7.49
C VAL A 12 -5.43 -17.79 -6.04
N LEU A 13 -6.59 -17.60 -5.40
CA LEU A 13 -6.70 -17.29 -3.96
C LEU A 13 -6.09 -18.37 -3.07
N LEU A 14 -6.29 -19.65 -3.38
CA LEU A 14 -5.72 -20.77 -2.63
C LEU A 14 -4.21 -20.95 -2.88
N SER A 15 -3.70 -20.61 -4.06
CA SER A 15 -2.26 -20.65 -4.35
C SER A 15 -1.45 -19.55 -3.65
N LEU A 16 -2.11 -18.49 -3.18
CA LEU A 16 -1.51 -17.42 -2.36
C LEU A 16 -1.44 -17.79 -0.87
N CYS A 17 -2.11 -18.86 -0.45
CA CYS A 17 -2.06 -19.39 0.92
C CYS A 17 -0.98 -20.47 1.11
N GLY A 18 0.11 -20.42 0.33
CA GLY A 18 1.29 -21.25 0.56
C GLY A 18 1.88 -20.99 1.94
N VAL A 19 1.51 -21.84 2.89
CA VAL A 19 1.97 -21.79 4.29
C VAL A 19 3.42 -22.26 4.32
N SER A 20 4.33 -21.35 4.61
CA SER A 20 5.65 -21.68 5.12
C SER A 20 5.65 -21.47 6.64
N VAL A 21 5.58 -22.58 7.38
CA VAL A 21 5.82 -22.62 8.83
C VAL A 21 7.33 -22.90 9.04
N ALA A 22 8.06 -21.94 9.58
CA ALA A 22 9.37 -22.03 10.27
C ALA A 22 9.94 -20.59 10.37
N GLN A 23 10.65 -20.11 11.38
CA GLN A 23 11.43 -20.74 12.46
C GLN A 23 11.65 -19.66 13.55
N GLU A 24 11.52 -19.99 14.84
CA GLU A 24 11.88 -19.09 15.94
C GLU A 24 13.41 -18.97 16.07
N GLY A 25 13.94 -17.77 15.80
CA GLY A 25 15.34 -17.39 16.00
C GLY A 25 15.61 -16.05 15.33
N GLU A 26 15.59 -14.97 16.13
CA GLU A 26 15.41 -13.55 15.72
C GLU A 26 14.06 -13.32 15.02
N LEU A 27 13.03 -12.99 15.83
CA LEU A 27 11.61 -13.10 15.46
C LEU A 27 11.21 -12.38 14.15
N TYR A 28 11.96 -11.34 13.77
CA TYR A 28 11.75 -10.62 12.52
C TYR A 28 13.09 -10.28 11.86
N THR A 29 13.17 -10.48 10.54
CA THR A 29 14.36 -10.14 9.72
C THR A 29 14.14 -8.81 8.99
N PRO A 30 15.21 -8.04 8.69
CA PRO A 30 15.09 -6.86 7.85
C PRO A 30 14.68 -7.23 6.42
N GLY A 31 13.78 -6.47 5.81
CA GLY A 31 13.38 -6.65 4.42
C GLY A 31 12.00 -6.06 4.11
N HIS A 32 11.42 -6.45 2.98
CA HIS A 32 10.17 -5.88 2.45
C HIS A 32 8.96 -6.82 2.55
N GLY A 33 9.12 -8.03 3.09
CA GLY A 33 8.03 -8.98 3.30
C GLY A 33 7.13 -8.58 4.47
N ALA A 34 5.90 -9.08 4.48
CA ALA A 34 4.86 -8.73 5.45
C ALA A 34 5.29 -8.71 6.94
N LEU A 35 6.09 -9.68 7.36
CA LEU A 35 6.62 -9.80 8.73
C LEU A 35 8.08 -9.36 8.84
N GLN A 36 8.63 -8.69 7.83
CA GLN A 36 9.98 -8.15 7.87
C GLN A 36 9.98 -6.71 8.33
N VAL A 37 11.01 -6.35 9.08
CA VAL A 37 11.24 -4.99 9.58
C VAL A 37 11.67 -4.11 8.41
N PHE A 38 10.91 -3.05 8.15
CA PHE A 38 11.17 -2.08 7.09
C PHE A 38 11.84 -0.82 7.65
N ASP A 39 13.03 -1.00 8.21
CA ASP A 39 13.91 0.08 8.68
C ASP A 39 15.02 0.36 7.64
N GLU A 40 16.10 1.04 8.04
CA GLU A 40 17.23 1.31 7.14
C GLU A 40 17.87 0.02 6.62
N GLN A 41 18.02 -1.01 7.45
CA GLN A 41 18.56 -2.31 7.01
C GLN A 41 17.57 -3.02 6.09
N GLY A 42 16.26 -2.95 6.42
CA GLY A 42 15.21 -3.51 5.58
C GLY A 42 15.14 -2.85 4.21
N TRP A 43 15.35 -1.53 4.15
CA TRP A 43 15.49 -0.81 2.89
C TRP A 43 16.67 -1.31 2.05
N GLN A 44 17.85 -1.49 2.65
CA GLN A 44 19.02 -2.02 1.94
C GLN A 44 18.83 -3.46 1.47
N ALA A 45 18.09 -4.27 2.23
CA ALA A 45 17.75 -5.65 1.87
C ALA A 45 16.64 -5.73 0.81
N THR A 46 15.95 -4.63 0.53
CA THR A 46 14.84 -4.58 -0.44
C THR A 46 15.38 -4.63 -1.88
N PRO A 47 14.85 -5.50 -2.76
CA PRO A 47 15.24 -5.55 -4.17
C PRO A 47 15.14 -4.19 -4.86
N GLN A 48 16.11 -3.87 -5.72
CA GLN A 48 16.21 -2.56 -6.36
C GLN A 48 14.94 -2.14 -7.12
N TRP A 49 14.25 -3.08 -7.76
CA TRP A 49 13.01 -2.78 -8.49
C TRP A 49 11.88 -2.32 -7.55
N VAL A 50 11.82 -2.84 -6.31
CA VAL A 50 10.86 -2.40 -5.28
C VAL A 50 11.24 -1.01 -4.78
N GLN A 51 12.53 -0.74 -4.55
CA GLN A 51 13.00 0.59 -4.15
C GLN A 51 12.63 1.64 -5.21
N VAL A 52 12.85 1.33 -6.49
CA VAL A 52 12.46 2.19 -7.62
C VAL A 52 10.94 2.38 -7.65
N TRP A 53 10.17 1.33 -7.44
CA TRP A 53 8.71 1.42 -7.37
C TRP A 53 8.23 2.35 -6.23
N ILE A 54 8.80 2.22 -5.03
CA ILE A 54 8.53 3.10 -3.89
C ILE A 54 8.88 4.55 -4.23
N GLY A 55 10.00 4.79 -4.92
CA GLY A 55 10.37 6.11 -5.43
C GLY A 55 9.34 6.69 -6.40
N ILE A 56 8.90 5.90 -7.39
CA ILE A 56 7.83 6.30 -8.32
C ILE A 56 6.55 6.64 -7.56
N MET A 57 6.17 5.82 -6.59
CA MET A 57 4.99 6.02 -5.76
C MET A 57 5.06 7.34 -4.99
N ALA A 58 6.15 7.58 -4.25
CA ALA A 58 6.36 8.80 -3.49
C ALA A 58 6.32 10.05 -4.38
N MET A 59 6.98 10.02 -5.55
CA MET A 59 6.94 11.13 -6.50
C MET A 59 5.55 11.38 -7.06
N SER A 60 4.76 10.33 -7.26
CA SER A 60 3.39 10.43 -7.77
C SER A 60 2.47 11.10 -6.74
N PHE A 61 2.63 10.79 -5.45
CA PHE A 61 1.95 11.51 -4.36
C PHE A 61 2.44 12.97 -4.28
N LEU A 62 3.75 13.23 -4.34
CA LEU A 62 4.29 14.59 -4.31
C LEU A 62 3.76 15.47 -5.46
N ALA A 63 3.65 14.91 -6.67
CA ALA A 63 3.05 15.62 -7.81
C ALA A 63 1.60 16.08 -7.53
N GLY A 64 0.88 15.38 -6.65
CA GLY A 64 -0.48 15.73 -6.24
C GLY A 64 -0.60 17.04 -5.46
N ILE A 65 0.49 17.53 -4.86
CA ILE A 65 0.52 18.80 -4.13
C ILE A 65 0.10 19.97 -5.05
N LEU A 66 0.46 19.90 -6.33
CA LEU A 66 0.12 20.91 -7.34
C LEU A 66 -1.39 21.09 -7.52
N PHE A 67 -2.19 20.09 -7.15
CA PHE A 67 -3.63 20.05 -7.39
C PHE A 67 -4.47 20.32 -6.13
N LEU A 68 -3.84 20.52 -4.96
CA LEU A 68 -4.55 20.68 -3.69
C LEU A 68 -5.51 21.86 -3.65
N LYS A 69 -5.16 22.99 -4.26
CA LYS A 69 -5.96 24.21 -4.21
C LYS A 69 -7.32 24.06 -4.91
N ASN A 70 -7.35 23.31 -6.02
CA ASN A 70 -8.49 23.31 -6.93
C ASN A 70 -9.25 21.97 -6.94
N HIS A 71 -8.62 20.87 -6.50
CA HIS A 71 -9.19 19.53 -6.66
C HIS A 71 -9.40 18.85 -5.31
N ILE A 72 -10.66 18.60 -4.97
CA ILE A 72 -11.05 17.92 -3.73
C ILE A 72 -10.45 16.50 -3.66
N PRO A 73 -10.48 15.65 -4.71
CA PRO A 73 -9.90 14.32 -4.64
C PRO A 73 -8.41 14.32 -4.33
N ALA A 74 -7.66 15.30 -4.85
CA ALA A 74 -6.24 15.47 -4.53
C ALA A 74 -6.03 15.72 -3.04
N ARG A 75 -6.86 16.57 -2.40
CA ARG A 75 -6.76 16.83 -0.95
C ARG A 75 -7.01 15.58 -0.13
N TRP A 76 -7.99 14.77 -0.51
CA TRP A 76 -8.28 13.52 0.19
C TRP A 76 -7.15 12.51 0.07
N LEU A 77 -6.58 12.36 -1.12
CA LEU A 77 -5.49 11.42 -1.35
C LEU A 77 -4.19 11.86 -0.64
N ILE A 78 -3.79 13.13 -0.79
CA ILE A 78 -2.60 13.67 -0.12
C ILE A 78 -2.82 13.76 1.39
N GLY A 79 -4.02 14.12 1.84
CA GLY A 79 -4.38 14.10 3.25
C GLY A 79 -4.28 12.70 3.85
N GLY A 80 -4.76 11.68 3.14
CA GLY A 80 -4.59 10.28 3.50
C GLY A 80 -3.11 9.87 3.58
N PHE A 81 -2.32 10.21 2.56
CA PHE A 81 -0.88 9.95 2.55
C PHE A 81 -0.15 10.57 3.77
N VAL A 82 -0.38 11.86 4.04
CA VAL A 82 0.21 12.55 5.19
C VAL A 82 -0.28 11.97 6.51
N ALA A 83 -1.59 11.69 6.63
CA ALA A 83 -2.15 11.09 7.83
C ALA A 83 -1.57 9.70 8.11
N GLY A 84 -1.35 8.89 7.07
CA GLY A 84 -0.69 7.59 7.17
C GLY A 84 0.75 7.72 7.69
N ILE A 85 1.55 8.65 7.16
CA ILE A 85 2.91 8.91 7.65
C ILE A 85 2.91 9.34 9.13
N LEU A 86 2.02 10.26 9.50
CA LEU A 86 1.91 10.72 10.88
C LEU A 86 1.48 9.59 11.82
N PHE A 87 0.52 8.77 11.39
CA PHE A 87 0.09 7.60 12.13
C PHE A 87 1.25 6.61 12.32
N SER A 88 1.96 6.24 11.26
CA SER A 88 3.12 5.35 11.34
C SER A 88 4.21 5.89 12.27
N LYS A 89 4.52 7.19 12.18
CA LYS A 89 5.50 7.82 13.08
C LYS A 89 5.10 7.69 14.54
N ILE A 90 3.84 7.99 14.87
CA ILE A 90 3.32 7.88 16.23
C ILE A 90 3.31 6.40 16.67
N ALA A 91 2.83 5.50 15.81
CA ALA A 91 2.80 4.06 16.04
C ALA A 91 4.18 3.51 16.45
N PHE A 92 5.22 3.85 15.69
CA PHE A 92 6.55 3.32 15.90
C PHE A 92 7.30 4.02 17.04
N SER A 93 7.11 5.33 17.23
CA SER A 93 7.88 6.07 18.25
C SER A 93 7.22 6.10 19.63
N VAL A 94 5.89 6.12 19.70
CA VAL A 94 5.15 6.29 20.97
C VAL A 94 4.72 4.95 21.53
N PHE A 95 4.28 4.03 20.67
CA PHE A 95 3.80 2.71 21.07
C PHE A 95 4.84 1.61 20.89
N ASP A 96 6.07 1.98 20.50
CA ASP A 96 7.21 1.06 20.30
C ASP A 96 6.89 -0.13 19.38
N LEU A 97 6.01 0.10 18.39
CA LEU A 97 5.67 -0.91 17.41
C LEU A 97 6.82 -1.05 16.40
N LEU A 98 7.19 -2.30 16.11
CA LEU A 98 8.13 -2.58 15.03
C LEU A 98 7.53 -2.17 13.68
N PRO A 99 8.32 -1.52 12.79
CA PRO A 99 7.86 -1.10 11.48
C PRO A 99 7.78 -2.29 10.50
N LEU A 100 6.92 -3.25 10.82
CA LEU A 100 6.70 -4.42 9.96
C LEU A 100 6.03 -3.99 8.66
N SER A 101 6.52 -4.48 7.52
CA SER A 101 6.00 -4.07 6.19
C SER A 101 4.49 -4.29 6.05
N GLY A 102 3.94 -5.34 6.68
CA GLY A 102 2.50 -5.60 6.66
C GLY A 102 1.66 -4.61 7.48
N LEU A 103 2.23 -4.01 8.54
CA LEU A 103 1.59 -2.88 9.24
C LEU A 103 1.60 -1.62 8.35
N VAL A 104 2.71 -1.37 7.66
CA VAL A 104 2.81 -0.26 6.69
C VAL A 104 1.80 -0.43 5.56
N ALA A 105 1.67 -1.64 5.02
CA ALA A 105 0.66 -2.01 4.03
C ALA A 105 -0.78 -1.78 4.53
N LEU A 106 -1.07 -2.17 5.77
CA LEU A 106 -2.38 -1.91 6.38
C LEU A 106 -2.67 -0.41 6.49
N VAL A 107 -1.67 0.38 6.87
CA VAL A 107 -1.78 1.86 6.90
C VAL A 107 -2.08 2.42 5.51
N HIS A 108 -1.40 1.95 4.46
CA HIS A 108 -1.71 2.37 3.09
C HIS A 108 -3.17 2.11 2.71
N ILE A 109 -3.65 0.88 2.97
CA ILE A 109 -5.03 0.50 2.66
C ILE A 109 -6.01 1.42 3.41
N VAL A 110 -5.83 1.60 4.71
CA VAL A 110 -6.76 2.39 5.54
C VAL A 110 -6.75 3.86 5.13
N PHE A 111 -5.58 4.45 4.97
CA PHE A 111 -5.46 5.91 4.82
C PHE A 111 -5.56 6.37 3.35
N TRP A 112 -5.18 5.56 2.37
CA TRP A 112 -5.26 5.96 0.96
C TRP A 112 -6.62 5.63 0.32
N SER A 113 -7.35 4.65 0.86
CA SER A 113 -8.67 4.24 0.32
C SER A 113 -9.69 5.38 0.21
N PRO A 114 -9.84 6.30 1.19
CA PRO A 114 -10.76 7.43 1.04
C PRO A 114 -10.41 8.33 -0.15
N GLY A 115 -9.11 8.57 -0.39
CA GLY A 115 -8.62 9.34 -1.53
C GLY A 115 -8.87 8.63 -2.87
N LEU A 116 -8.58 7.33 -2.92
CA LEU A 116 -8.86 6.50 -4.09
C LEU A 116 -10.36 6.48 -4.41
N TYR A 117 -11.21 6.28 -3.39
CA TYR A 117 -12.66 6.35 -3.54
C TYR A 117 -13.10 7.68 -4.16
N LYS A 118 -12.54 8.80 -3.68
CA LYS A 118 -12.82 10.13 -4.22
C LYS A 118 -12.39 10.29 -5.68
N LEU A 119 -11.20 9.81 -6.05
CA LEU A 119 -10.70 9.86 -7.43
C LEU A 119 -11.61 9.10 -8.38
N VAL A 120 -12.06 7.90 -8.00
CA VAL A 120 -12.94 7.06 -8.82
C VAL A 120 -14.36 7.63 -8.87
N LYS A 121 -14.92 8.01 -7.71
CA LYS A 121 -16.30 8.49 -7.59
C LYS A 121 -16.54 9.80 -8.32
N GLU A 122 -15.55 10.70 -8.30
CA GLU A 122 -15.64 12.00 -8.98
C GLU A 122 -15.11 11.93 -10.43
N HIS A 123 -14.81 10.72 -10.94
CA HIS A 123 -14.34 10.49 -12.30
C HIS A 123 -13.14 11.38 -12.68
N ALA A 124 -12.23 11.59 -11.72
CA ALA A 124 -11.15 12.58 -11.81
C ALA A 124 -10.22 12.38 -13.02
N PHE A 125 -10.15 11.15 -13.53
CA PHE A 125 -9.32 10.75 -14.66
C PHE A 125 -10.10 10.53 -15.98
N LEU A 126 -11.44 10.63 -15.97
CA LEU A 126 -12.29 10.45 -17.17
C LEU A 126 -12.76 11.78 -17.78
N GLY A 127 -12.38 12.91 -17.18
CA GLY A 127 -12.69 14.25 -17.71
C GLY A 127 -11.83 14.64 -18.91
N PRO A 128 -11.97 15.90 -19.39
CA PRO A 128 -11.12 16.45 -20.45
C PRO A 128 -9.63 16.30 -20.13
N LEU A 129 -8.81 16.13 -21.18
CA LEU A 129 -7.36 15.98 -21.03
C LEU A 129 -6.78 17.25 -20.39
N SER A 130 -6.16 17.08 -19.22
CA SER A 130 -5.53 18.15 -18.45
C SER A 130 -4.41 17.55 -17.61
N ALA A 131 -3.49 18.38 -17.10
CA ALA A 131 -2.44 17.92 -16.21
C ALA A 131 -3.01 17.17 -14.99
N TYR A 132 -4.14 17.64 -14.45
CA TYR A 132 -4.83 16.99 -13.34
C TYR A 132 -5.42 15.63 -13.72
N SER A 133 -6.10 15.50 -14.86
CA SER A 133 -6.72 14.22 -15.24
C SER A 133 -5.68 13.15 -15.59
N VAL A 134 -4.55 13.56 -16.18
CA VAL A 134 -3.38 12.68 -16.40
C VAL A 134 -2.78 12.22 -15.06
N TRP A 135 -2.52 13.16 -14.15
CA TRP A 135 -2.02 12.82 -12.82
C TRP A 135 -3.00 11.92 -12.05
N ALA A 136 -4.30 12.23 -12.08
CA ALA A 136 -5.34 11.45 -11.41
C ALA A 136 -5.42 10.02 -11.93
N GLY A 137 -5.27 9.82 -13.25
CA GLY A 137 -5.21 8.48 -13.85
C GLY A 137 -3.96 7.73 -13.42
N TRP A 138 -2.81 8.40 -13.49
CA TRP A 138 -1.52 7.84 -13.08
C TRP A 138 -1.49 7.42 -11.61
N ILE A 139 -1.87 8.31 -10.69
CA ILE A 139 -1.86 8.02 -9.26
C ILE A 139 -2.89 6.96 -8.89
N THR A 140 -4.03 6.90 -9.59
CA THR A 140 -5.01 5.83 -9.42
C THR A 140 -4.40 4.47 -9.80
N PHE A 141 -3.67 4.39 -10.92
CA PHE A 141 -2.93 3.19 -11.30
C PHE A 141 -1.90 2.80 -10.23
N VAL A 142 -1.07 3.75 -9.78
CA VAL A 142 -0.04 3.52 -8.75
C VAL A 142 -0.63 3.00 -7.46
N VAL A 143 -1.71 3.61 -6.96
CA VAL A 143 -2.38 3.19 -5.72
C VAL A 143 -2.99 1.79 -5.88
N LEU A 144 -3.70 1.53 -6.98
CA LEU A 144 -4.30 0.21 -7.23
C LEU A 144 -3.26 -0.90 -7.36
N PHE A 145 -2.16 -0.62 -8.07
CA PHE A 145 -1.06 -1.57 -8.20
C PHE A 145 -0.41 -1.85 -6.83
N SER A 146 -0.21 -0.83 -6.01
CA SER A 146 0.36 -1.00 -4.66
C SER A 146 -0.58 -1.77 -3.75
N PHE A 147 -1.88 -1.48 -3.80
CA PHE A 147 -2.91 -2.18 -3.02
C PHE A 147 -2.94 -3.68 -3.28
N PHE A 148 -2.58 -4.13 -4.49
CA PHE A 148 -2.47 -5.57 -4.77
C PHE A 148 -1.47 -6.26 -3.84
N PHE A 149 -0.31 -5.65 -3.62
CA PHE A 149 0.71 -6.16 -2.69
C PHE A 149 0.34 -5.87 -1.24
N ASP A 150 -0.14 -4.65 -0.96
CA ASP A 150 -0.51 -4.25 0.40
C ASP A 150 -1.60 -5.17 0.98
N MET A 151 -2.60 -5.58 0.18
CA MET A 151 -3.67 -6.47 0.67
C MET A 151 -3.13 -7.82 1.14
N ARG A 152 -2.18 -8.39 0.39
CA ARG A 152 -1.53 -9.65 0.77
C ARG A 152 -0.77 -9.47 2.08
N ASP A 153 0.08 -8.44 2.16
CA ASP A 153 0.98 -8.28 3.28
C ASP A 153 0.25 -7.83 4.55
N ALA A 154 -0.77 -6.99 4.42
CA ALA A 154 -1.68 -6.63 5.52
C ALA A 154 -2.46 -7.85 6.02
N ALA A 155 -2.93 -8.74 5.13
CA ALA A 155 -3.62 -9.96 5.53
C ALA A 155 -2.69 -10.90 6.32
N ILE A 156 -1.45 -11.09 5.87
CA ILE A 156 -0.45 -11.89 6.60
C ILE A 156 -0.16 -11.27 7.97
N TYR A 157 0.02 -9.96 8.03
CA TYR A 157 0.26 -9.25 9.29
C TYR A 157 -0.91 -9.35 10.27
N LEU A 158 -2.15 -9.14 9.83
CA LEU A 158 -3.33 -9.28 10.69
C LEU A 158 -3.49 -10.72 11.18
N ASN A 159 -3.25 -11.70 10.31
CA ASN A 159 -3.30 -13.10 10.68
C ASN A 159 -2.25 -13.44 11.76
N HIS A 160 -1.04 -12.90 11.62
CA HIS A 160 0.00 -13.00 12.63
C HIS A 160 -0.50 -12.42 13.96
N MET A 161 -0.89 -11.14 13.97
CA MET A 161 -1.31 -10.44 15.20
C MET A 161 -2.54 -11.02 15.91
N LEU A 162 -3.44 -11.70 15.20
CA LEU A 162 -4.67 -12.25 15.77
C LEU A 162 -4.56 -13.71 16.20
N LEU A 163 -3.62 -14.48 15.64
CA LEU A 163 -3.51 -15.93 15.85
C LEU A 163 -2.20 -16.37 16.52
N SER A 164 -1.20 -15.48 16.65
CA SER A 164 0.00 -15.70 17.47
C SER A 164 -0.22 -15.22 18.90
#